data_AF-A0Z9B2-F1
#
_entry.id   AF-A0Z9B2-F1
#
_cell.length_a   1.000
_cell.length_b   1.000
_cell.length_c   1.000
_cell.angle_alpha   90.00
_cell.angle_beta   90.00
_cell.angle_gamma   90.00
#
_symmetry.space_group_name_H-M   'P 1'
#
loop_
_entity.id
_entity.type
_entity.pdbx_description
1 polymer ?
#
loop_
_entity_poly.entity_id
_entity_poly.type
_entity_poly.pdbx_seq_one_letter_code
_entity_poly.pdbx_strand_id
1 'polypeptide(L)'
;MKGNLVTGAGYFFRGLAMLTDSRLRAFVILPLIANISLFVLFGAAAWGLVDGLIQATEATLPSWLGFLTWLIAPLLWLMGGLATGYLSTLIVLVMTSPFHALLAEKVEELVTGQPVPALEGLGNAILALPRGIFREIRKIFYYIPLALLVLIVTVIPGLQAFAPLLWFALGAWMMGLQFMDYPMDNHRLSFSDVKEACASRRLSSLGLGGVVAFVAGIPLVNLVVIPAAVVGATLMWCEELRHHQ
;
A
#
# COMPACT_ATOMS: atom_id res chain seq x y z
N MET A 1 -4.11 3.36 -27.57
CA MET A 1 -4.15 3.58 -26.10
C MET A 1 -4.04 5.08 -25.86
N LYS A 2 -4.88 5.69 -25.03
CA LYS A 2 -4.76 7.11 -24.69
C LYS A 2 -3.93 7.29 -23.41
N GLY A 3 -3.33 8.47 -23.22
CA GLY A 3 -2.39 8.76 -22.13
C GLY A 3 -0.92 8.60 -22.55
N ASN A 4 0.01 8.86 -21.62
CA ASN A 4 1.45 8.79 -21.86
C ASN A 4 2.16 8.15 -20.65
N LEU A 5 2.97 7.11 -20.87
CA LEU A 5 3.71 6.39 -19.81
C LEU A 5 4.64 7.32 -19.03
N VAL A 6 5.33 8.24 -19.72
CA VAL A 6 6.27 9.19 -19.11
C VAL A 6 5.54 10.22 -18.29
N THR A 7 4.42 10.74 -18.78
CA THR A 7 3.55 11.65 -18.02
C THR A 7 2.97 10.95 -16.79
N GLY A 8 2.47 9.73 -16.96
CA GLY A 8 2.01 8.84 -15.89
C GLY A 8 3.04 8.66 -14.77
N ALA A 9 4.26 8.25 -15.15
CA ALA A 9 5.39 8.13 -14.25
C ALA A 9 5.76 9.47 -13.58
N GLY A 10 5.67 10.57 -14.33
CA GLY A 10 5.93 11.92 -13.86
C GLY A 10 5.03 12.35 -12.69
N TYR A 11 3.77 11.89 -12.65
CA TYR A 11 2.88 12.18 -11.52
C TYR A 11 3.40 11.62 -10.18
N PHE A 12 4.07 10.47 -10.16
CA PHE A 12 4.67 9.95 -8.93
C PHE A 12 5.75 10.92 -8.40
N PHE A 13 6.64 11.38 -9.27
CA PHE A 13 7.72 12.30 -8.87
C PHE A 13 7.19 13.68 -8.47
N ARG A 14 6.14 14.17 -9.15
CA ARG A 14 5.41 15.38 -8.74
C ARG A 14 4.76 15.18 -7.37
N GLY A 15 4.16 14.02 -7.14
CA GLY A 15 3.58 13.66 -5.84
C GLY A 15 4.63 13.62 -4.73
N LEU A 16 5.79 13.02 -5.01
CA LEU A 16 6.94 13.01 -4.09
C LEU A 16 7.43 14.43 -3.76
N ALA A 17 7.57 15.30 -4.76
CA ALA A 17 7.96 16.69 -4.57
C ALA A 17 6.93 17.47 -3.74
N MET A 18 5.63 17.19 -3.92
CA MET A 18 4.57 17.88 -3.19
C MET A 18 4.47 17.45 -1.71
N LEU A 19 5.10 16.33 -1.32
CA LEU A 19 5.17 15.92 0.09
C LEU A 19 5.90 16.93 1.00
N THR A 20 6.71 17.82 0.43
CA THR A 20 7.35 18.89 1.20
C THR A 20 6.42 20.05 1.55
N ASP A 21 5.19 20.09 1.00
CA ASP A 21 4.20 21.12 1.35
C ASP A 21 3.81 21.00 2.84
N SER A 22 3.84 22.14 3.55
CA SER A 22 3.59 22.20 4.99
C SER A 22 2.19 21.74 5.39
N ARG A 23 1.22 21.78 4.46
CA ARG A 23 -0.16 21.32 4.65
C ARG A 23 -0.29 19.81 4.52
N LEU A 24 0.65 19.15 3.81
CA LEU A 24 0.60 17.72 3.53
C LEU A 24 1.55 16.89 4.40
N ARG A 25 2.62 17.50 4.92
CA ARG A 25 3.64 16.79 5.73
C ARG A 25 3.06 16.00 6.92
N ALA A 26 1.99 16.48 7.54
CA ALA A 26 1.36 15.80 8.67
C ALA A 26 0.79 14.42 8.28
N PHE A 27 0.23 14.30 7.07
CA PHE A 27 -0.30 13.05 6.53
C PHE A 27 0.79 12.03 6.15
N VAL A 28 2.05 12.46 6.08
CA VAL A 28 3.22 11.58 5.85
C VAL A 28 3.85 11.18 7.18
N ILE A 29 4.11 12.17 8.03
CA ILE A 29 4.85 12.00 9.29
C ILE A 29 4.03 11.20 10.30
N LEU A 30 2.72 11.44 10.39
CA LEU A 30 1.89 10.80 11.41
C LEU A 30 1.76 9.28 11.22
N PRO A 31 1.47 8.75 10.00
CA PRO A 31 1.56 7.31 9.72
C PRO A 31 2.93 6.70 10.05
N LEU A 32 4.01 7.40 9.71
CA LEU A 32 5.38 6.90 9.94
C LEU A 32 5.71 6.82 11.43
N ILE A 33 5.39 7.87 12.19
CA ILE A 33 5.56 7.89 13.64
C ILE A 33 4.70 6.79 14.28
N ALA A 34 3.44 6.64 13.86
CA ALA A 34 2.57 5.59 14.36
C ALA A 34 3.17 4.19 14.11
N ASN A 35 3.71 3.94 12.92
CA ASN A 35 4.36 2.67 12.59
C ASN A 35 5.60 2.39 13.44
N ILE A 36 6.51 3.35 13.53
CA ILE A 36 7.72 3.22 14.36
C ILE A 36 7.34 3.01 15.83
N SER A 37 6.35 3.75 16.33
CA SER A 37 5.91 3.67 17.74
C SER A 37 5.29 2.30 18.05
N LEU A 38 4.41 1.80 17.18
CA LEU A 38 3.80 0.47 17.34
C LEU A 38 4.83 -0.65 17.19
N PHE A 39 5.78 -0.51 16.26
CA PHE A 39 6.86 -1.47 16.10
C PHE A 39 7.72 -1.55 17.37
N VAL A 40 8.09 -0.42 17.97
CA VAL A 40 8.85 -0.38 19.23
C VAL A 40 8.04 -0.98 20.38
N LEU A 41 6.75 -0.62 20.49
CA LEU A 41 5.87 -1.12 21.54
C LEU A 41 5.69 -2.65 21.46
N PHE A 42 5.34 -3.17 20.29
CA PHE A 42 5.18 -4.60 20.08
C PHE A 42 6.51 -5.35 20.10
N GLY A 43 7.60 -4.71 19.71
CA GLY A 43 8.95 -5.25 19.83
C GLY A 43 9.34 -5.47 21.29
N ALA A 44 9.08 -4.49 22.15
CA ALA A 44 9.32 -4.62 23.59
C ALA A 44 8.47 -5.73 24.22
N ALA A 45 7.19 -5.82 23.86
CA ALA A 45 6.30 -6.88 24.33
C ALA A 45 6.73 -8.27 23.83
N ALA A 46 7.09 -8.38 22.55
CA ALA A 46 7.56 -9.63 21.95
C ALA A 46 8.89 -10.07 22.53
N TRP A 47 9.80 -9.13 22.82
CA TRP A 47 11.07 -9.43 23.49
C TRP A 47 10.84 -10.14 24.83
N GLY A 48 10.01 -9.57 25.69
CA GLY A 48 9.72 -10.17 27.00
C GLY A 48 9.05 -11.54 26.88
N LEU A 49 8.17 -11.71 25.89
CA LEU A 49 7.49 -12.99 25.66
C LEU A 49 8.46 -14.06 25.13
N VAL A 50 9.32 -13.72 24.17
CA VAL A 50 10.31 -14.64 23.60
C VAL A 50 11.36 -15.02 24.65
N ASP A 51 11.89 -14.05 25.39
CA ASP A 51 12.86 -14.29 26.47
C ASP A 51 12.25 -15.18 27.56
N GLY A 52 11.01 -14.91 27.97
CA GLY A 52 10.29 -15.74 28.94
C GLY A 52 10.05 -17.18 28.45
N LEU A 53 9.72 -17.37 27.17
CA LEU A 53 9.58 -18.70 26.57
C LEU A 53 10.91 -19.46 26.52
N ILE A 54 12.02 -18.78 26.21
CA ILE A 54 13.36 -19.38 26.22
C ILE A 54 13.71 -19.83 27.65
N GLN A 55 13.56 -18.95 28.64
CA GLN A 55 13.86 -19.28 30.04
C GLN A 55 12.98 -20.45 30.56
N ALA A 56 11.69 -20.46 30.23
CA ALA A 56 10.78 -21.55 30.59
C ALA A 56 11.17 -22.88 29.92
N THR A 57 11.65 -22.82 28.68
CA THR A 57 12.16 -23.97 27.93
C THR A 57 13.41 -24.52 28.59
N GLU A 58 14.39 -23.66 28.94
CA GLU A 58 15.61 -24.04 29.66
C GLU A 58 15.32 -24.65 31.04
N ALA A 59 14.37 -24.09 31.79
CA ALA A 59 13.99 -24.58 33.11
C ALA A 59 13.30 -25.95 33.08
N THR A 60 12.65 -26.30 31.97
CA THR A 60 11.90 -27.55 31.82
C THR A 60 12.76 -28.66 31.19
N LEU A 61 13.78 -28.30 30.40
CA LEU A 61 14.61 -29.25 29.68
C LEU A 61 15.64 -29.93 30.60
N PRO A 62 15.75 -31.27 30.56
CA PRO A 62 16.90 -31.98 31.12
C PRO A 62 18.22 -31.48 30.50
N SER A 63 19.32 -31.52 31.27
CA SER A 63 20.63 -31.00 30.84
C SER A 63 21.14 -31.59 29.52
N TRP A 64 20.88 -32.87 29.25
CA TRP A 64 21.27 -33.54 28.00
C TRP A 64 20.49 -33.05 26.77
N LEU A 65 19.32 -32.43 26.96
CA LEU A 65 18.52 -31.79 25.91
C LEU A 65 18.73 -30.27 25.81
N GLY A 66 19.61 -29.68 26.62
CA GLY A 66 19.84 -28.23 26.63
C GLY A 66 20.32 -27.66 25.27
N PHE A 67 20.92 -28.50 24.41
CA PHE A 67 21.27 -28.10 23.05
C PHE A 67 20.05 -27.71 22.20
N LEU A 68 18.84 -28.17 22.54
CA LEU A 68 17.61 -27.79 21.84
C LEU A 68 17.29 -26.31 21.99
N THR A 69 17.63 -25.68 23.13
CA THR A 69 17.41 -24.24 23.31
C THR A 69 18.21 -23.43 22.29
N TRP A 70 19.45 -23.84 21.98
CA TRP A 70 20.27 -23.19 20.96
C TRP A 70 19.63 -23.25 19.57
N LEU A 71 18.84 -24.28 19.27
CA LEU A 71 18.08 -24.41 18.02
C LEU A 71 16.74 -23.66 18.04
N ILE A 72 16.03 -23.72 19.17
CA ILE A 72 14.69 -23.13 19.34
C ILE A 72 14.76 -21.61 19.48
N ALA A 73 15.74 -21.07 20.20
CA ALA A 73 15.84 -19.63 20.49
C ALA A 73 15.94 -18.77 19.22
N PRO A 74 16.80 -19.07 18.21
CA PRO A 74 16.82 -18.31 16.96
C PRO A 74 15.48 -18.35 16.21
N LEU A 75 14.77 -19.49 16.24
CA LEU A 75 13.45 -19.62 15.63
C LEU A 75 12.41 -18.75 16.36
N LEU A 76 12.42 -18.74 17.69
CA LEU A 76 11.54 -17.89 18.48
C LEU A 76 11.84 -16.40 18.26
N TRP A 77 13.10 -16.00 18.17
CA TRP A 77 13.48 -14.63 17.84
C TRP A 77 13.03 -14.22 16.44
N LEU A 78 13.21 -15.10 15.45
CA LEU A 78 12.75 -14.86 14.09
C LEU A 78 11.22 -14.75 14.03
N MET A 79 10.51 -15.68 14.65
CA MET A 79 9.05 -15.67 14.71
C MET A 79 8.52 -14.44 15.45
N GLY A 80 9.12 -14.07 16.58
CA GLY A 80 8.78 -12.88 17.33
C GLY A 80 8.99 -11.59 16.51
N GLY A 81 10.16 -11.46 15.87
CA GLY A 81 10.47 -10.32 15.01
C GLY A 81 9.52 -10.20 13.81
N LEU A 82 9.24 -11.31 13.13
CA LEU A 82 8.26 -11.34 12.04
C LEU A 82 6.85 -10.99 12.54
N ALA A 83 6.39 -11.58 13.64
CA ALA A 83 5.08 -11.31 14.22
C ALA A 83 4.93 -9.83 14.61
N THR A 84 5.94 -9.24 15.25
CA THR A 84 5.99 -7.81 15.56
C THR A 84 5.88 -6.95 14.30
N GLY A 85 6.68 -7.24 13.27
CA GLY A 85 6.67 -6.50 12.00
C GLY A 85 5.33 -6.58 11.28
N TYR A 86 4.75 -7.77 11.17
CA TYR A 86 3.45 -7.97 10.53
C TYR A 86 2.30 -7.33 11.31
N LEU A 87 2.27 -7.51 12.64
CA LEU A 87 1.19 -6.98 13.48
C LEU A 87 1.19 -5.45 13.54
N SER A 88 2.38 -4.84 13.70
CA SER A 88 2.52 -3.38 13.65
C SER A 88 2.08 -2.83 12.29
N THR A 89 2.57 -3.42 11.20
CA THR A 89 2.20 -3.00 9.84
C THR A 89 0.70 -3.13 9.58
N LEU A 90 0.07 -4.24 10.00
CA LEU A 90 -1.36 -4.47 9.82
C LEU A 90 -2.20 -3.42 10.56
N ILE A 91 -1.88 -3.14 11.82
CA ILE A 91 -2.61 -2.15 12.63
C ILE A 91 -2.43 -0.76 12.03
N VAL A 92 -1.21 -0.40 11.65
CA VAL A 92 -0.91 0.89 11.00
C VAL A 92 -1.70 1.01 9.71
N LEU A 93 -1.69 0.01 8.84
CA LEU A 93 -2.39 0.05 7.56
C LEU A 93 -3.89 0.32 7.73
N VAL A 94 -4.52 -0.34 8.70
CA VAL A 94 -5.95 -0.11 9.01
C VAL A 94 -6.16 1.32 9.53
N MET A 95 -5.27 1.79 10.39
CA MET A 95 -5.34 3.15 10.96
C MET A 95 -5.04 4.25 9.94
N THR A 96 -4.21 3.99 8.92
CA THR A 96 -3.75 4.99 7.94
C THR A 96 -4.63 5.08 6.72
N SER A 97 -5.46 4.07 6.44
CA SER A 97 -6.47 4.09 5.37
C SER A 97 -7.28 5.40 5.31
N PRO A 98 -7.90 5.92 6.40
CA PRO A 98 -8.61 7.19 6.37
C PRO A 98 -7.71 8.40 6.11
N PHE A 99 -6.44 8.35 6.55
CA PHE A 99 -5.48 9.42 6.29
C PHE A 99 -5.10 9.52 4.81
N HIS A 100 -5.06 8.39 4.09
CA HIS A 100 -4.80 8.40 2.65
C HIS A 100 -5.96 9.00 1.85
N ALA A 101 -7.21 8.75 2.27
CA ALA A 101 -8.39 9.40 1.69
C ALA A 101 -8.38 10.93 1.93
N LEU A 102 -8.09 11.36 3.17
CA LEU A 102 -7.95 12.78 3.52
C LEU A 102 -6.77 13.45 2.80
N LEU A 103 -5.67 12.73 2.60
CA LEU A 103 -4.53 13.22 1.82
C LEU A 103 -4.94 13.48 0.37
N ALA A 104 -5.65 12.54 -0.25
CA ALA A 104 -6.16 12.71 -1.61
C ALA A 104 -7.13 13.89 -1.72
N GLU A 105 -8.02 14.07 -0.74
CA GLU A 105 -8.94 15.21 -0.65
C GLU A 105 -8.18 16.53 -0.60
N LYS A 106 -7.25 16.68 0.35
CA LYS A 106 -6.49 17.91 0.53
C LYS A 106 -5.64 18.23 -0.70
N VAL A 107 -5.04 17.23 -1.34
CA VAL A 107 -4.32 17.45 -2.60
C VAL A 107 -5.25 17.95 -3.71
N GLU A 108 -6.45 17.39 -3.84
CA GLU A 108 -7.41 17.83 -4.86
C GLU A 108 -7.90 19.26 -4.59
N GLU A 109 -8.17 19.62 -3.34
CA GLU A 109 -8.52 20.99 -2.94
C GLU A 109 -7.40 21.98 -3.27
N LEU A 110 -6.15 21.59 -3.00
CA LEU A 110 -4.97 22.41 -3.28
C LEU A 110 -4.76 22.64 -4.77
N VAL A 111 -5.01 21.64 -5.60
CA VAL A 111 -4.79 21.69 -7.04
C VAL A 111 -5.94 22.40 -7.76
N THR A 112 -7.18 22.16 -7.33
CA THR A 112 -8.37 22.67 -8.02
C THR A 112 -8.93 23.97 -7.43
N GLY A 113 -8.53 24.32 -6.20
CA GLY A 113 -9.07 25.49 -5.48
C GLY A 113 -10.55 25.35 -5.11
N GLN A 114 -11.12 24.15 -5.25
CA GLN A 114 -12.52 23.84 -4.98
C GLN A 114 -12.62 22.88 -3.79
N PRO A 115 -13.61 23.04 -2.91
CA PRO A 115 -13.86 22.05 -1.86
C PRO A 115 -14.27 20.72 -2.50
N VAL A 116 -13.74 19.62 -1.99
CA VAL A 116 -14.14 18.28 -2.42
C VAL A 116 -15.29 17.81 -1.54
N PRO A 117 -16.39 17.28 -2.12
CA PRO A 117 -17.51 16.74 -1.36
C PRO A 117 -17.14 15.37 -0.75
N ALA A 118 -16.21 15.35 0.20
CA ALA A 118 -15.77 14.14 0.89
C ALA A 118 -15.96 14.25 2.42
N LEU A 119 -15.89 13.09 3.08
CA LEU A 119 -16.28 12.78 4.46
C LEU A 119 -16.09 13.96 5.44
N GLU A 120 -17.20 14.55 5.89
CA GLU A 120 -17.21 15.51 7.00
C GLU A 120 -16.70 14.81 8.28
N GLY A 121 -15.39 14.89 8.53
CA GLY A 121 -14.73 14.49 9.79
C GLY A 121 -14.41 13.00 9.99
N LEU A 122 -13.52 12.75 10.96
CA LEU A 122 -13.02 11.41 11.39
C LEU A 122 -14.15 10.41 11.71
N GLY A 123 -15.30 10.88 12.21
CA GLY A 123 -16.43 10.02 12.54
C GLY A 123 -17.07 9.35 11.32
N ASN A 124 -17.24 10.10 10.23
CA ASN A 124 -17.74 9.55 8.97
C ASN A 124 -16.72 8.60 8.32
N ALA A 125 -15.43 8.85 8.49
CA ALA A 125 -14.37 7.96 8.00
C ALA A 125 -14.42 6.56 8.65
N ILE A 126 -14.75 6.48 9.94
CA ILE A 126 -14.92 5.19 10.64
C ILE A 126 -16.15 4.44 10.09
N LEU A 127 -17.26 5.14 9.86
CA LEU A 127 -18.47 4.54 9.28
C LEU A 127 -18.25 4.04 7.83
N ALA A 128 -17.22 4.55 7.14
CA ALA A 128 -16.84 4.12 5.81
C ALA A 128 -15.94 2.85 5.79
N LEU A 129 -15.42 2.38 6.94
CA LEU A 129 -14.54 1.19 7.00
C LEU A 129 -15.12 -0.04 6.29
N PRO A 130 -16.38 -0.45 6.55
CA PRO A 130 -16.95 -1.63 5.91
C PRO A 130 -16.96 -1.50 4.38
N ARG A 131 -17.32 -0.32 3.86
CA ARG A 131 -17.31 -0.03 2.43
C ARG A 131 -15.87 -0.16 1.87
N GLY A 132 -14.88 0.38 2.59
CA GLY A 132 -13.47 0.24 2.24
C GLY A 132 -13.02 -1.23 2.17
N ILE A 133 -13.39 -2.05 3.16
CA ILE A 133 -13.07 -3.49 3.17
C ILE A 133 -13.68 -4.21 1.96
N PHE A 134 -14.97 -3.98 1.66
CA PHE A 134 -15.61 -4.57 0.48
C PHE A 134 -14.94 -4.12 -0.82
N ARG A 135 -14.44 -2.89 -0.87
CA ARG A 135 -13.73 -2.34 -2.02
C ARG A 135 -12.39 -3.05 -2.23
N GLU A 136 -11.61 -3.25 -1.17
CA GLU A 136 -10.37 -4.04 -1.20
C GLU A 136 -10.62 -5.50 -1.61
N ILE A 137 -11.67 -6.13 -1.09
CA ILE A 137 -12.08 -7.49 -1.51
C ILE A 137 -12.36 -7.55 -3.02
N ARG A 138 -13.03 -6.54 -3.59
CA ARG A 138 -13.27 -6.48 -5.05
C ARG A 138 -11.97 -6.36 -5.85
N LYS A 139 -10.97 -5.63 -5.34
CA LYS A 139 -9.63 -5.55 -5.97
C LYS A 139 -8.95 -6.91 -5.98
N ILE A 140 -9.03 -7.66 -4.88
CA ILE A 140 -8.51 -9.04 -4.79
C ILE A 140 -9.20 -9.94 -5.83
N PHE A 141 -10.54 -9.93 -5.91
CA PHE A 141 -11.27 -10.73 -6.90
C PHE A 141 -10.97 -10.33 -8.35
N TYR A 142 -10.65 -9.05 -8.60
CA TYR A 142 -10.19 -8.60 -9.91
C TYR A 142 -8.76 -9.07 -10.22
N TYR A 143 -7.87 -9.07 -9.22
CA TYR A 143 -6.48 -9.49 -9.35
C TYR A 143 -6.30 -10.99 -9.59
N ILE A 144 -7.02 -11.84 -8.84
CA ILE A 144 -6.88 -13.30 -8.87
C ILE A 144 -6.89 -13.89 -10.30
N PRO A 145 -7.91 -13.64 -11.15
CA PRO A 145 -7.94 -14.25 -12.49
C PRO A 145 -6.80 -13.76 -13.39
N LEU A 146 -6.40 -12.49 -13.26
CA LEU A 146 -5.27 -11.94 -14.01
C LEU A 146 -3.94 -12.55 -13.54
N ALA A 147 -3.75 -12.68 -12.23
CA ALA A 147 -2.58 -13.31 -11.63
C ALA A 147 -2.49 -14.79 -12.03
N LEU A 148 -3.61 -15.50 -12.07
CA LEU A 148 -3.66 -16.89 -12.52
C LEU A 148 -3.25 -17.03 -13.99
N LEU A 149 -3.68 -16.11 -14.86
CA LEU A 149 -3.25 -16.09 -16.26
C LEU A 149 -1.73 -15.91 -16.37
N VAL A 150 -1.16 -14.94 -15.65
CA VAL A 150 0.30 -14.71 -15.65
C VAL A 150 1.06 -15.90 -15.04
N LEU A 151 0.49 -16.54 -14.02
CA LEU A 151 1.04 -17.75 -13.42
C LEU A 151 1.10 -18.90 -14.43
N ILE A 152 0.05 -19.13 -15.20
CA ILE A 152 0.04 -20.14 -16.28
C ILE A 152 1.16 -19.85 -17.28
N VAL A 153 1.33 -18.59 -17.70
CA VAL A 153 2.42 -18.18 -18.61
C VAL A 153 3.81 -18.44 -18.01
N THR A 154 3.94 -18.32 -16.68
CA THR A 154 5.20 -18.57 -15.97
C THR A 154 5.64 -20.04 -16.03
N VAL A 155 4.69 -20.97 -16.12
CA VAL A 155 4.96 -22.42 -16.10
C VAL A 155 5.18 -22.99 -17.50
N ILE A 156 4.65 -22.34 -18.55
CA ILE A 156 4.78 -22.83 -19.93
C ILE A 156 6.22 -22.61 -20.46
N PRO A 157 6.96 -23.68 -20.80
CA PRO A 157 8.29 -23.55 -21.39
C PRO A 157 8.27 -22.70 -22.67
N GLY A 158 9.25 -21.81 -22.83
CA GLY A 158 9.29 -20.84 -23.93
C GLY A 158 8.57 -19.53 -23.62
N LEU A 159 7.33 -19.58 -23.11
CA LEU A 159 6.59 -18.37 -22.71
C LEU A 159 7.06 -17.79 -21.38
N GLN A 160 7.67 -18.61 -20.51
CA GLN A 160 8.23 -18.19 -19.22
C GLN A 160 9.17 -16.97 -19.30
N ALA A 161 9.83 -16.75 -20.44
CA ALA A 161 10.72 -15.61 -20.65
C ALA A 161 10.00 -14.26 -20.56
N PHE A 162 8.69 -14.23 -20.87
CA PHE A 162 7.85 -13.04 -20.76
C PHE A 162 7.21 -12.88 -19.38
N ALA A 163 7.27 -13.90 -18.52
CA ALA A 163 6.60 -13.89 -17.23
C ALA A 163 7.03 -12.71 -16.33
N PRO A 164 8.31 -12.35 -16.17
CA PRO A 164 8.71 -11.20 -15.37
C PRO A 164 8.09 -9.88 -15.86
N LEU A 165 8.01 -9.68 -17.18
CA LEU A 165 7.41 -8.50 -17.78
C LEU A 165 5.89 -8.47 -17.55
N LEU A 166 5.21 -9.60 -17.66
CA LEU A 166 3.78 -9.70 -17.40
C LEU A 166 3.44 -9.51 -15.91
N TRP A 167 4.24 -10.07 -15.00
CA TRP A 167 4.10 -9.83 -13.56
C TRP A 167 4.31 -8.36 -13.22
N PHE A 168 5.33 -7.72 -13.79
CA PHE A 168 5.55 -6.30 -13.62
C PHE A 168 4.41 -5.46 -14.19
N ALA A 169 3.93 -5.77 -15.40
CA ALA A 169 2.81 -5.05 -16.02
C ALA A 169 1.50 -5.21 -15.22
N LEU A 170 1.25 -6.40 -14.68
CA LEU A 170 0.12 -6.65 -13.78
C LEU A 170 0.26 -5.87 -12.47
N GLY A 171 1.45 -5.89 -11.85
CA GLY A 171 1.75 -5.11 -10.66
C GLY A 171 1.58 -3.61 -10.90
N ALA A 172 2.09 -3.10 -12.02
CA ALA A 172 1.93 -1.72 -12.45
C ALA A 172 0.46 -1.35 -12.62
N TRP A 173 -0.32 -2.20 -13.29
CA TRP A 173 -1.75 -1.98 -13.46
C TRP A 173 -2.49 -1.96 -12.12
N MET A 174 -2.22 -2.92 -11.24
CA MET A 174 -2.85 -2.99 -9.92
C MET A 174 -2.49 -1.82 -9.02
N MET A 175 -1.23 -1.37 -9.04
CA MET A 175 -0.83 -0.17 -8.29
C MET A 175 -1.51 1.08 -8.84
N GLY A 176 -1.62 1.20 -10.17
CA GLY A 176 -2.38 2.29 -10.79
C GLY A 176 -3.84 2.32 -10.31
N LEU A 177 -4.52 1.18 -10.31
CA LEU A 177 -5.88 1.05 -9.78
C LEU A 177 -5.95 1.34 -8.29
N GLN A 178 -5.03 0.80 -7.48
CA GLN A 178 -5.02 0.94 -6.03
C GLN A 178 -4.98 2.40 -5.60
N PHE A 179 -4.09 3.19 -6.23
CA PHE A 179 -3.90 4.58 -5.83
C PHE A 179 -4.88 5.54 -6.49
N MET A 180 -5.36 5.26 -7.72
CA MET A 180 -6.45 6.03 -8.34
C MET A 180 -7.77 5.88 -7.58
N ASP A 181 -7.92 4.80 -6.83
CA ASP A 181 -9.09 4.51 -6.02
C ASP A 181 -9.35 5.58 -4.96
N TYR A 182 -8.32 6.18 -4.36
CA TYR A 182 -8.45 7.18 -3.29
C TYR A 182 -9.18 8.46 -3.73
N PRO A 183 -8.72 9.20 -4.77
CA PRO A 183 -9.45 10.37 -5.23
C PRO A 183 -10.84 9.99 -5.76
N MET A 184 -10.99 8.86 -6.44
CA MET A 184 -12.30 8.47 -7.00
C MET A 184 -13.32 8.04 -5.93
N ASP A 185 -12.90 7.37 -4.85
CA ASP A 185 -13.80 7.00 -3.75
C ASP A 185 -14.21 8.22 -2.91
N ASN A 186 -13.40 9.29 -2.86
CA ASN A 186 -13.80 10.58 -2.29
C ASN A 186 -15.04 11.16 -3.02
N HIS A 187 -15.14 10.95 -4.34
CA HIS A 187 -16.34 11.28 -5.14
C HIS A 187 -17.40 10.17 -5.15
N ARG A 188 -17.26 9.18 -4.26
CA ARG A 188 -18.13 8.00 -4.11
C ARG A 188 -18.27 7.12 -5.35
N LEU A 189 -17.38 7.26 -6.33
CA LEU A 189 -17.39 6.47 -7.56
C LEU A 189 -17.12 4.99 -7.26
N SER A 190 -17.74 4.10 -8.01
CA SER A 190 -17.58 2.66 -7.83
C SER A 190 -16.21 2.17 -8.32
N PHE A 191 -15.79 0.99 -7.87
CA PHE A 191 -14.56 0.38 -8.39
C PHE A 191 -14.64 0.07 -9.90
N SER A 192 -15.85 -0.10 -10.46
CA SER A 192 -16.01 -0.24 -11.91
C SER A 192 -15.62 1.04 -12.64
N ASP A 193 -15.98 2.20 -12.09
CA ASP A 193 -15.63 3.51 -12.65
C ASP A 193 -14.11 3.73 -12.60
N VAL A 194 -13.44 3.27 -11.53
CA VAL A 194 -11.97 3.34 -11.43
C VAL A 194 -11.29 2.54 -12.53
N LYS A 195 -11.78 1.32 -12.81
CA LYS A 195 -11.25 0.49 -13.90
C LYS A 195 -11.47 1.17 -15.25
N GLU A 196 -12.63 1.75 -15.48
CA GLU A 196 -12.94 2.45 -16.72
C GLU A 196 -12.09 3.70 -16.90
N ALA A 197 -11.96 4.53 -15.86
CA ALA A 197 -11.11 5.71 -15.86
C ALA A 197 -9.65 5.35 -16.16
N CYS A 198 -9.09 4.35 -15.47
CA CYS A 198 -7.73 3.88 -15.71
C CYS A 198 -7.57 3.25 -17.09
N ALA A 199 -8.59 2.54 -17.60
CA ALA A 199 -8.55 1.96 -18.95
C ALA A 199 -8.60 3.06 -20.02
N SER A 200 -9.33 4.15 -19.77
CA SER A 200 -9.43 5.31 -20.67
C SER A 200 -8.08 6.02 -20.84
N ARG A 201 -7.21 5.99 -19.81
CA ARG A 201 -5.85 6.55 -19.80
C ARG A 201 -4.78 5.49 -19.48
N ARG A 202 -4.92 4.30 -20.10
CA ARG A 202 -4.13 3.09 -19.76
C ARG A 202 -2.61 3.30 -19.70
N LEU A 203 -2.04 4.10 -20.60
CA LEU A 203 -0.60 4.37 -20.59
C LEU A 203 -0.20 5.23 -19.38
N SER A 204 -0.98 6.26 -19.04
CA SER A 204 -0.71 7.07 -17.84
C SER A 204 -0.85 6.23 -16.56
N SER A 205 -1.90 5.40 -16.45
CA SER A 205 -2.11 4.52 -15.30
C SER A 205 -1.01 3.48 -15.12
N LEU A 206 -0.55 2.85 -16.21
CA LEU A 206 0.58 1.92 -16.19
C LEU A 206 1.90 2.63 -15.85
N GLY A 207 2.08 3.88 -16.30
CA GLY A 207 3.26 4.67 -15.99
C GLY A 207 3.36 5.00 -14.50
N LEU A 208 2.27 5.55 -13.94
CA LEU A 208 2.17 5.85 -12.51
C LEU A 208 2.36 4.58 -11.68
N GLY A 209 1.53 3.57 -11.93
CA GLY A 209 1.57 2.34 -11.16
C GLY A 209 2.86 1.54 -11.35
N GLY A 210 3.50 1.64 -12.51
CA GLY A 210 4.80 1.00 -12.78
C GLY A 210 5.93 1.58 -11.95
N VAL A 211 6.02 2.92 -11.85
CA VAL A 211 6.98 3.56 -10.94
C VAL A 211 6.68 3.17 -9.49
N VAL A 212 5.41 3.18 -9.10
CA VAL A 212 5.01 2.81 -7.74
C VAL A 212 5.38 1.35 -7.43
N ALA A 213 5.07 0.41 -8.32
CA ALA A 213 5.41 -1.01 -8.16
C ALA A 213 6.92 -1.22 -8.06
N PHE A 214 7.71 -0.49 -8.87
CA PHE A 214 9.16 -0.57 -8.84
C PHE A 214 9.73 0.00 -7.52
N VAL A 215 9.31 1.21 -7.13
CA VAL A 215 9.84 1.90 -5.95
C VAL A 215 9.38 1.22 -4.65
N ALA A 216 8.20 0.61 -4.61
CA ALA A 216 7.72 -0.18 -3.47
C ALA A 216 8.66 -1.36 -3.13
N GLY A 217 9.39 -1.88 -4.12
CA GLY A 217 10.41 -2.92 -3.91
C GLY A 217 11.70 -2.42 -3.23
N ILE A 218 11.87 -1.10 -3.07
CA ILE A 218 13.06 -0.49 -2.46
C ILE A 218 12.76 -0.19 -0.98
N PRO A 219 13.33 -0.95 0.00
CA PRO A 219 12.88 -0.92 1.39
C PRO A 219 12.86 0.47 2.05
N LEU A 220 13.91 1.27 1.85
CA LEU A 220 14.01 2.60 2.46
C LEU A 220 13.08 3.62 1.79
N VAL A 221 12.88 3.51 0.48
CA VAL A 221 12.01 4.44 -0.27
C VAL A 221 10.53 4.11 -0.03
N ASN A 222 10.22 2.83 0.23
CA ASN A 222 8.86 2.36 0.48
C ASN A 222 8.15 3.10 1.63
N LEU A 223 8.90 3.69 2.57
CA LEU A 223 8.35 4.51 3.66
C LEU A 223 7.54 5.73 3.19
N VAL A 224 7.85 6.28 2.00
CA VAL A 224 7.17 7.45 1.43
C VAL A 224 6.43 7.14 0.13
N VAL A 225 6.46 5.88 -0.34
CA VAL A 225 5.82 5.47 -1.60
C VAL A 225 4.32 5.68 -1.55
N ILE A 226 3.66 5.25 -0.48
CA ILE A 226 2.20 5.35 -0.34
C ILE A 226 1.74 6.82 -0.45
N PRO A 227 2.22 7.77 0.38
CA PRO A 227 1.77 9.15 0.27
C PRO A 227 2.15 9.79 -1.07
N ALA A 228 3.33 9.51 -1.63
CA ALA A 228 3.72 10.01 -2.95
C ALA A 228 2.79 9.48 -4.06
N ALA A 229 2.43 8.21 -3.99
CA ALA A 229 1.53 7.55 -4.95
C ALA A 229 0.10 8.07 -4.84
N VAL A 230 -0.41 8.30 -3.63
CA VAL A 230 -1.73 8.91 -3.39
C VAL A 230 -1.78 10.31 -4.01
N VAL A 231 -0.79 11.16 -3.70
CA VAL A 231 -0.72 12.53 -4.25
C VAL A 231 -0.59 12.50 -5.77
N GLY A 232 0.29 11.65 -6.31
CA GLY A 232 0.47 11.48 -7.75
C GLY A 232 -0.81 11.01 -8.46
N ALA A 233 -1.53 10.05 -7.88
CA ALA A 233 -2.81 9.61 -8.40
C ALA A 233 -3.86 10.71 -8.38
N THR A 234 -3.92 11.52 -7.32
CA THR A 234 -4.82 12.68 -7.25
C THR A 234 -4.48 13.74 -8.30
N LEU A 235 -3.20 14.00 -8.56
CA LEU A 235 -2.79 14.91 -9.65
C LEU A 235 -3.25 14.38 -11.01
N MET A 236 -3.02 13.09 -11.29
CA MET A 236 -3.49 12.45 -12.52
C MET A 236 -5.01 12.49 -12.63
N TRP A 237 -5.73 12.28 -11.52
CA TRP A 237 -7.19 12.41 -11.47
C TRP A 237 -7.64 13.81 -11.91
N CYS A 238 -7.08 14.86 -11.31
CA CYS A 238 -7.45 16.24 -11.58
C CYS A 238 -7.15 16.64 -13.04
N GLU A 239 -5.99 16.25 -13.57
CA GLU A 239 -5.51 16.72 -14.87
C GLU A 239 -6.02 15.91 -16.06
N GLU A 240 -6.25 14.61 -15.91
CA GLU A 240 -6.55 13.72 -17.04
C GLU A 240 -7.92 13.04 -17.00
N LEU A 241 -8.59 12.97 -15.84
CA LEU A 241 -9.75 12.11 -15.65
C LEU A 241 -11.00 12.85 -15.18
N ARG A 242 -10.87 13.86 -14.31
CA ARG A 242 -11.99 14.61 -13.74
C ARG A 242 -12.85 15.33 -14.79
N HIS A 243 -12.25 15.76 -15.91
CA HIS A 243 -12.93 16.53 -16.96
C HIS A 243 -13.59 15.67 -18.05
N HIS A 244 -13.55 14.34 -17.94
CA HIS A 244 -14.19 13.41 -18.89
C HIS A 244 -15.45 12.76 -18.32
N GLN A 245 -16.03 13.35 -17.27
CA GLN A 245 -17.37 13.05 -16.79
C GLN A 245 -18.38 14.04 -17.36
#